data_AF-B8C5Y2-F1
#
_entry.id   AF-B8C5Y2-F1
#
_cell.length_a   1.000
_cell.length_b   1.000
_cell.length_c   1.000
_cell.angle_alpha   90.00
_cell.angle_beta   90.00
_cell.angle_gamma   90.00
#
_symmetry.space_group_name_H-M   'P 1'
#
loop_
_entity.id
_entity.type
_entity.pdbx_description
1 polymer ?
#
loop_
_entity_poly.entity_id
_entity_poly.type
_entity_poly.pdbx_seq_one_letter_code
_entity_poly.pdbx_strand_id
1 'polypeptide(L)'
;YQAFPCVRVVRPGEFSIGPHADSAYGHHPCSINFYLPLTQIGGSASLFLESHPGSEDWHPIEGSYGIVKHFAGAICAHWTPENHGDFTRVSLDFRIIPG
;
A
#
# COMPACT_ATOMS: atom_id res chain seq x y z
N TYR A 1 1.89 11.82 13.69
CA TYR A 1 2.72 11.00 12.79
C TYR A 1 2.73 9.57 13.31
N GLN A 2 2.81 8.55 12.44
CA GLN A 2 3.00 7.18 12.89
C GLN A 2 4.44 7.03 13.44
N ALA A 3 4.59 6.63 14.71
CA ALA A 3 5.90 6.61 15.38
C ALA A 3 6.88 5.57 14.82
N PHE A 4 6.39 4.42 14.36
CA PHE A 4 7.17 3.38 13.70
C PHE A 4 6.54 3.03 12.35
N PRO A 5 7.30 3.08 11.24
CA PRO A 5 6.81 2.61 9.95
C PRO A 5 6.55 1.11 10.00
N CYS A 6 5.64 0.64 9.16
CA CYS A 6 5.41 -0.79 8.94
C CYS A 6 6.33 -1.28 7.84
N VAL A 7 7.09 -2.34 8.12
CA VAL A 7 7.80 -3.11 7.08
C VAL A 7 6.93 -4.31 6.71
N ARG A 8 6.72 -4.52 5.42
CA ARG A 8 5.97 -5.67 4.89
C ARG A 8 6.89 -6.52 4.02
N VAL A 9 6.85 -7.82 4.25
CA VAL A 9 7.58 -8.84 3.48
C VAL A 9 6.54 -9.83 2.98
N VAL A 10 6.44 -10.02 1.66
CA VAL A 10 5.48 -10.94 1.03
C VAL A 10 6.20 -11.82 0.03
N ARG A 11 6.32 -13.11 0.33
CA ARG A 11 7.01 -14.09 -0.50
C ARG A 11 6.14 -14.55 -1.68
N PRO A 12 6.70 -15.18 -2.71
CA PRO A 12 5.94 -15.87 -3.74
C PRO A 12 4.90 -16.82 -3.13
N GLY A 13 3.65 -16.74 -3.59
CA GLY A 13 2.51 -17.52 -3.10
C GLY A 13 1.90 -17.03 -1.78
N GLU A 14 2.35 -15.89 -1.23
CA GLU A 14 1.75 -15.31 -0.02
C GLU A 14 0.76 -14.20 -0.35
N PHE A 15 -0.29 -14.14 0.48
CA PHE A 15 -1.25 -13.06 0.52
C PHE A 15 -0.98 -12.15 1.73
N SER A 16 -1.22 -10.84 1.59
CA SER A 16 -1.05 -9.89 2.69
C SER A 16 -2.36 -9.31 3.21
N ILE A 17 -3.15 -8.63 2.38
CA ILE A 17 -4.36 -7.94 2.85
C ILE A 17 -5.37 -7.69 1.72
N GLY A 18 -6.66 -7.79 2.03
CA GLY A 18 -7.76 -7.53 1.13
C GLY A 18 -8.13 -6.05 1.05
N PRO A 19 -9.10 -5.66 0.19
CA PRO A 19 -9.59 -4.29 0.05
C PRO A 19 -10.01 -3.68 1.39
N HIS A 20 -9.40 -2.57 1.76
CA HIS A 20 -9.74 -1.80 2.95
C HIS A 20 -9.33 -0.33 2.80
N ALA A 21 -10.05 0.55 3.50
CA ALA A 21 -9.57 1.87 3.84
C ALA A 21 -9.04 1.85 5.28
N ASP A 22 -7.95 2.54 5.58
CA ASP A 22 -7.33 2.51 6.91
C ASP A 22 -8.26 3.06 8.01
N SER A 23 -9.25 3.91 7.66
CA SER A 23 -10.28 4.38 8.60
C SER A 23 -11.14 3.24 9.17
N ALA A 24 -11.30 2.13 8.44
CA ALA A 24 -11.97 0.94 8.95
C ALA A 24 -11.21 0.29 10.12
N TYR A 25 -9.92 0.61 10.27
CA TYR A 25 -9.06 0.18 11.38
C TYR A 25 -8.80 1.30 12.41
N GLY A 26 -9.57 2.40 12.37
CA GLY A 26 -9.50 3.48 13.34
C GLY A 26 -8.43 4.54 13.05
N HIS A 27 -7.81 4.52 11.87
CA HIS A 27 -6.93 5.61 11.46
C HIS A 27 -7.72 6.90 11.13
N HIS A 28 -7.11 8.05 11.42
CA HIS A 28 -7.73 9.35 11.16
C HIS A 28 -8.02 9.54 9.66
N PRO A 29 -9.19 10.05 9.23
CA PRO A 29 -9.58 10.15 7.81
C PRO A 29 -8.68 11.09 6.99
N CYS A 30 -8.02 12.05 7.63
CA CYS A 30 -7.03 12.92 6.97
C CYS A 30 -5.60 12.34 6.94
N SER A 31 -5.41 11.08 7.35
CA SER A 31 -4.11 10.42 7.28
C SER A 31 -3.73 10.12 5.82
N ILE A 32 -2.51 10.50 5.45
CA ILE A 32 -1.91 10.24 4.15
C ILE A 32 -0.90 9.11 4.30
N ASN A 33 -1.05 8.08 3.48
CA ASN A 33 -0.13 6.96 3.41
C ASN A 33 1.05 7.32 2.51
N PHE A 34 2.25 6.93 2.93
CA PHE A 34 3.47 6.97 2.13
C PHE A 34 3.96 5.54 1.98
N TYR A 35 4.19 5.11 0.75
CA TYR A 35 4.59 3.77 0.38
C TYR A 35 5.92 3.81 -0.36
N LEU A 36 6.91 3.10 0.17
CA LEU A 36 8.26 2.96 -0.38
C LEU A 36 8.52 1.48 -0.69
N PRO A 37 8.58 1.09 -1.98
CA PRO A 37 9.10 -0.21 -2.35
C PRO A 37 10.60 -0.31 -2.03
N LEU A 38 11.01 -1.42 -1.42
CA LEU A 38 12.41 -1.76 -1.14
C LEU A 38 12.95 -2.83 -2.11
N THR A 39 12.05 -3.48 -2.86
CA THR A 39 12.34 -4.31 -4.03
C THR A 39 11.66 -3.72 -5.26
N GLN A 40 12.02 -4.16 -6.46
CA GLN A 40 11.21 -3.87 -7.64
C GLN A 40 9.79 -4.43 -7.42
N ILE A 41 8.77 -3.69 -7.80
CA ILE A 41 7.36 -4.07 -7.72
C ILE A 41 6.65 -3.81 -9.06
N GLY A 42 5.71 -4.69 -9.37
CA GLY A 42 4.91 -4.68 -10.59
C GLY A 42 3.96 -5.87 -10.59
N GLY A 43 2.89 -5.80 -11.39
CA GLY A 43 1.91 -6.88 -11.47
C GLY A 43 1.33 -7.27 -10.10
N SER A 44 1.38 -8.56 -9.76
CA SER A 44 0.84 -9.09 -8.48
C SER A 44 1.65 -8.67 -7.25
N ALA A 45 2.88 -8.19 -7.41
CA ALA A 45 3.63 -7.61 -6.30
C ALA A 45 3.23 -6.16 -5.98
N SER A 46 2.38 -5.53 -6.79
CA SER A 46 1.97 -4.14 -6.57
C SER A 46 1.00 -3.97 -5.39
N LEU A 47 0.93 -2.74 -4.86
CA LEU A 47 -0.19 -2.28 -4.06
C LEU A 47 -1.21 -1.64 -4.99
N PHE A 48 -2.48 -2.07 -4.91
CA PHE A 48 -3.57 -1.57 -5.74
C PHE A 48 -4.38 -0.55 -4.97
N LEU A 49 -4.66 0.58 -5.59
CA LEU A 49 -5.39 1.71 -5.01
C LEU A 49 -6.61 2.02 -5.87
N GLU A 50 -7.75 2.34 -5.27
CA GLU A 50 -8.78 3.06 -6.03
C GLU A 50 -8.42 4.54 -6.23
N SER A 51 -8.95 5.16 -7.29
CA SER A 51 -8.68 6.56 -7.62
C SER A 51 -9.38 7.53 -6.66
N HIS A 52 -10.60 7.21 -6.24
CA HIS A 52 -11.42 7.96 -5.29
C HIS A 52 -12.22 7.00 -4.41
N PRO A 53 -12.65 7.41 -3.21
CA PRO A 53 -13.39 6.55 -2.29
C PRO A 53 -14.59 5.85 -2.94
N GLY A 54 -14.58 4.52 -2.97
CA GLY A 54 -15.66 3.68 -3.52
C GLY A 54 -15.66 3.53 -5.04
N SER A 55 -14.57 3.86 -5.73
CA SER A 55 -14.48 3.72 -7.20
C SER A 55 -14.19 2.29 -7.64
N GLU A 56 -13.49 1.51 -6.80
CA GLU A 56 -13.12 0.12 -7.09
C GLU A 56 -12.41 -0.09 -8.46
N ASP A 57 -11.65 0.91 -8.94
CA ASP A 57 -11.01 0.95 -10.26
C ASP A 57 -9.51 0.55 -10.26
N TRP A 58 -9.02 0.08 -9.11
CA TRP A 58 -7.72 -0.58 -8.85
C TRP A 58 -6.56 -0.25 -9.78
N HIS A 59 -5.81 0.80 -9.42
CA HIS A 59 -4.57 1.23 -10.05
C HIS A 59 -3.35 0.70 -9.28
N PRO A 60 -2.43 -0.05 -9.93
CA PRO A 60 -1.24 -0.55 -9.27
C PRO A 60 -0.19 0.55 -9.05
N ILE A 61 0.50 0.49 -7.91
CA ILE A 61 1.79 1.18 -7.73
C ILE A 61 2.88 0.28 -8.32
N GLU A 62 3.57 0.77 -9.35
CA GLU A 62 4.70 0.09 -9.97
C GLU A 62 5.98 0.91 -9.82
N GLY A 63 7.13 0.24 -9.76
CA GLY A 63 8.42 0.89 -9.67
C GLY A 63 9.43 0.12 -8.84
N SER A 64 10.43 0.83 -8.34
CA SER A 64 11.54 0.26 -7.59
C SER A 64 12.01 1.23 -6.52
N TYR A 65 13.01 0.81 -5.75
CA TYR A 65 13.60 1.63 -4.69
C TYR A 65 13.98 3.04 -5.20
N GLY A 66 13.67 4.04 -4.38
CA GLY A 66 13.88 5.46 -4.69
C GLY A 66 12.61 6.20 -5.10
N ILE A 67 11.53 5.49 -5.45
CA ILE A 67 10.20 6.07 -5.66
C ILE A 67 9.42 6.02 -4.36
N VAL A 68 8.77 7.13 -3.99
CA VAL A 68 7.80 7.16 -2.89
C VAL A 68 6.45 7.57 -3.44
N LYS A 69 5.45 6.71 -3.29
CA LYS A 69 4.06 7.04 -3.62
C LYS A 69 3.35 7.49 -2.35
N HIS A 70 2.65 8.63 -2.40
CA HIS A 70 1.68 8.99 -1.38
C HIS A 70 0.25 8.89 -1.92
N PHE A 71 -0.70 8.56 -1.05
CA PHE A 71 -2.11 8.40 -1.40
C PHE A 71 -3.01 8.55 -0.16
N ALA A 72 -4.29 8.82 -0.39
CA ALA A 72 -5.31 9.01 0.64
C ALA A 72 -5.82 7.67 1.21
N GLY A 73 -4.92 6.78 1.66
CA GLY A 73 -5.27 5.42 2.10
C GLY A 73 -6.17 5.34 3.33
N ALA A 74 -6.35 6.44 4.06
CA ALA A 74 -7.36 6.56 5.10
C ALA A 74 -8.79 6.41 4.58
N ILE A 75 -9.07 6.89 3.37
CA ILE A 75 -10.42 6.94 2.79
C ILE A 75 -10.53 6.18 1.47
N CYS A 76 -9.45 6.08 0.71
CA CYS A 76 -9.39 5.27 -0.51
C CYS A 76 -8.98 3.84 -0.16
N ALA A 77 -9.78 2.88 -0.62
CA ALA A 77 -9.51 1.47 -0.49
C ALA A 77 -8.22 1.08 -1.21
N HIS A 78 -7.46 0.19 -0.58
CA HIS A 78 -6.24 -0.37 -1.13
C HIS A 78 -6.02 -1.81 -0.67
N TRP A 79 -5.28 -2.58 -1.48
CA TRP A 79 -5.05 -4.00 -1.22
C TRP A 79 -3.92 -4.57 -2.05
N THR A 80 -3.56 -5.82 -1.77
CA THR A 80 -2.54 -6.55 -2.51
C THR A 80 -3.04 -7.94 -2.84
N PRO A 81 -2.95 -8.41 -4.09
CA PRO A 81 -3.24 -9.80 -4.41
C PRO A 81 -2.19 -10.74 -3.80
N GLU A 82 -2.39 -12.04 -3.95
CA GLU A 82 -1.33 -13.02 -3.74
C GLU A 82 -0.14 -12.72 -4.67
N ASN A 83 1.07 -12.78 -4.13
CA ASN A 83 2.27 -12.52 -4.91
C ASN A 83 2.60 -13.70 -5.84
N HIS A 84 2.10 -13.65 -7.08
CA HIS A 84 2.42 -14.62 -8.12
C HIS A 84 3.78 -14.40 -8.81
N GLY A 85 4.60 -13.44 -8.36
CA GLY A 85 5.95 -13.24 -8.87
C GLY A 85 6.93 -14.31 -8.38
N ASP A 86 8.14 -14.33 -8.93
CA ASP A 86 9.24 -15.22 -8.54
C ASP A 86 10.19 -14.59 -7.49
N PHE A 87 9.82 -13.42 -6.94
CA PHE A 87 10.60 -12.68 -5.97
C PHE A 87 9.79 -12.29 -4.74
N THR A 88 10.48 -12.05 -3.62
CA THR A 88 9.86 -11.54 -2.39
C THR A 88 9.68 -10.03 -2.50
N ARG A 89 8.45 -9.53 -2.34
CA ARG A 89 8.19 -8.11 -2.22
C ARG A 89 8.55 -7.63 -0.83
N VAL A 90 9.38 -6.59 -0.76
CA VAL A 90 9.64 -5.86 0.49
C VAL A 90 9.25 -4.40 0.32
N SER A 91 8.50 -3.85 1.28
CA SER A 91 8.09 -2.44 1.28
C SER A 91 8.05 -1.86 2.69
N LEU A 92 8.14 -0.54 2.75
CA LEU A 92 7.96 0.26 3.96
C LEU A 92 6.77 1.21 3.77
N ASP A 93 5.83 1.24 4.72
CA ASP A 93 4.73 2.20 4.73
C ASP A 93 4.61 2.96 6.06
N PHE A 94 4.25 4.24 5.97
CA PHE A 94 3.96 5.09 7.14
C PHE A 94 2.87 6.11 6.82
N ARG A 95 2.34 6.73 7.88
CA ARG A 95 1.20 7.64 7.81
C ARG A 95 1.51 9.00 8.44
N ILE A 96 1.07 10.06 7.78
CA ILE A 96 1.16 11.44 8.28
C ILE A 96 -0.25 12.04 8.30
N ILE A 97 -0.58 12.76 9.38
CA ILE A 97 -1.74 13.65 9.43
C ILE A 97 -1.18 15.07 9.26
N PRO A 98 -1.52 15.78 8.18
CA PRO A 98 -1.14 17.19 8.03
C PRO A 98 -1.69 18.03 9.18
N GLY A 99 -0.87 18.94 9.71
CA GLY A 99 -1.26 19.89 10.76
C GLY A 99 -1.78 21.19 10.18
#